data_AF-A0A2T2S035-F1
#
_entry.id   AF-A0A2T2S035-F1
#
_cell.length_a   1.000
_cell.length_b   1.000
_cell.length_c   1.000
_cell.angle_alpha   90.00
_cell.angle_beta   90.00
_cell.angle_gamma   90.00
#
_symmetry.space_group_name_H-M   'P 1'
#
loop_
_entity.id
_entity.type
_entity.pdbx_description
1 polymer ?
#
loop_
_entity_poly.entity_id
_entity_poly.type
_entity_poly.pdbx_seq_one_letter_code
_entity_poly.pdbx_strand_id
1 'polypeptide(L)' 'IQWSDEDGCFLVSLPDFPGQTWRTHGQTYEEAVANGKEAIESLIASHQSDGDPLPPPLIYQAS' A
#
# COMPACT_ATOMS: atom_id res chain seq x y z
N ILE A 1 -7.09 3.28 -0.24
CA ILE A 1 -7.32 3.74 1.16
C ILE A 1 -8.80 3.59 1.46
N GLN A 2 -9.16 2.88 2.51
CA GLN A 2 -10.56 2.62 2.90
C GLN A 2 -10.69 2.74 4.42
N TRP A 3 -11.82 3.24 4.93
CA TRP A 3 -12.11 3.24 6.36
C TRP A 3 -12.48 1.82 6.81
N SER A 4 -11.95 1.39 7.96
CA SER A 4 -12.36 0.17 8.65
C SER A 4 -13.11 0.54 9.92
N ASP A 5 -14.39 0.16 10.01
CA ASP A 5 -15.17 0.32 11.24
C ASP A 5 -14.69 -0.61 12.36
N GLU A 6 -14.06 -1.76 12.01
CA GLU A 6 -13.51 -2.70 12.99
C GLU A 6 -12.24 -2.16 13.64
N ASP A 7 -11.33 -1.60 12.84
CA ASP A 7 -10.04 -1.09 13.31
C ASP A 7 -10.09 0.40 13.73
N GLY A 8 -11.16 1.11 13.40
CA GLY A 8 -11.32 2.54 13.67
C GLY A 8 -10.25 3.40 12.98
N CYS A 9 -9.77 2.99 11.80
CA CYS A 9 -8.74 3.70 11.05
C CYS A 9 -8.85 3.49 9.54
N PHE A 10 -8.08 4.26 8.78
CA PHE A 10 -7.94 4.08 7.34
C PHE A 10 -6.90 3.02 7.03
N LEU A 11 -7.28 1.97 6.31
CA LEU A 11 -6.41 0.93 5.80
C LEU A 11 -5.91 1.26 4.39
N VAL A 12 -4.65 0.94 4.12
CA VAL A 12 -3.98 1.20 2.83
C VAL A 12 -3.66 -0.12 2.15
N SER A 13 -4.27 -0.34 0.99
CA SER A 13 -3.91 -1.43 0.09
C SER A 13 -2.96 -0.95 -1.00
N LEU A 14 -2.02 -1.81 -1.40
CA LEU A 14 -1.13 -1.61 -2.54
C LEU A 14 -1.28 -2.83 -3.45
N PRO A 15 -2.33 -2.88 -4.30
CA PRO A 15 -2.70 -4.08 -5.04
C PRO A 15 -1.65 -4.52 -6.07
N ASP A 16 -0.78 -3.60 -6.50
CA ASP A 16 0.34 -3.88 -7.38
C ASP A 16 1.31 -4.89 -6.75
N PHE A 17 1.46 -4.85 -5.43
CA PHE A 17 2.36 -5.74 -4.70
C PHE A 17 1.60 -6.96 -4.17
N PRO A 18 1.92 -8.19 -4.62
CA PRO A 18 1.25 -9.40 -4.14
C PRO A 18 1.53 -9.66 -2.66
N GLY A 19 0.58 -10.30 -1.97
CA GLY A 19 0.70 -10.63 -0.54
C GLY A 19 -0.48 -10.10 0.27
N GLN A 20 -0.20 -9.44 1.39
CA GLN A 20 -1.23 -8.90 2.29
C GLN A 20 -2.05 -7.81 1.60
N THR A 21 -3.38 -7.90 1.74
CA THR A 21 -4.34 -6.92 1.21
C THR A 21 -4.09 -5.53 1.75
N TRP A 22 -3.88 -5.41 3.07
CA TRP A 22 -3.60 -4.16 3.76
C TRP A 22 -2.12 -4.12 4.14
N ARG A 23 -1.44 -3.04 3.77
CA ARG A 23 0.01 -2.87 3.98
C ARG A 23 0.34 -2.01 5.17
N THR A 24 -0.53 -1.04 5.47
CA THR A 24 -0.39 -0.11 6.58
C THR A 24 -1.74 0.56 6.84
N HIS A 25 -1.78 1.44 7.83
CA HIS A 25 -2.97 2.17 8.25
C HIS A 25 -2.64 3.62 8.64
N GLY A 26 -3.66 4.44 8.90
CA GLY A 26 -3.52 5.79 9.47
C GLY A 26 -4.84 6.28 10.07
N GLN A 27 -4.80 7.18 11.04
CA GLN A 27 -5.98 7.73 11.70
C GLN A 27 -6.67 8.80 10.82
N THR A 28 -5.92 9.46 9.96
CA THR A 28 -6.44 10.38 8.94
C THR A 28 -6.04 9.93 7.54
N TYR A 29 -6.65 10.54 6.53
CA TYR A 29 -6.24 10.32 5.14
C TYR A 29 -4.78 10.73 4.90
N GLU A 30 -4.34 11.85 5.47
CA GLU A 30 -2.96 12.33 5.34
C GLU A 30 -1.96 11.35 5.95
N GLU A 31 -2.24 10.84 7.15
CA GLU A 31 -1.40 9.84 7.81
C GLU A 31 -1.38 8.54 7.00
N ALA A 32 -2.54 8.06 6.54
CA ALA A 32 -2.62 6.85 5.71
C ALA A 32 -1.83 7.00 4.40
N VAL A 33 -1.90 8.16 3.75
CA VAL A 33 -1.09 8.44 2.55
C VAL A 33 0.40 8.46 2.88
N ALA A 34 0.80 9.11 3.97
CA ALA A 34 2.21 9.18 4.39
C ALA A 34 2.76 7.77 4.66
N ASN A 35 2.07 6.98 5.47
CA ASN A 35 2.45 5.61 5.79
C ASN A 35 2.44 4.72 4.54
N GLY A 36 1.49 4.94 3.62
CA GLY A 36 1.43 4.24 2.34
C GLY A 36 2.66 4.48 1.46
N LYS A 37 3.20 5.72 1.45
CA LYS A 37 4.44 6.04 0.73
C LYS A 37 5.65 5.31 1.33
N GLU A 38 5.79 5.34 2.65
CA GLU A 38 6.86 4.61 3.35
C GLU A 38 6.79 3.10 3.07
N ALA A 39 5.58 2.53 3.06
CA ALA A 39 5.38 1.12 2.71
C ALA A 39 5.80 0.79 1.27
N ILE A 40 5.53 1.66 0.30
CA ILE A 40 5.98 1.49 -1.10
C ILE A 40 7.51 1.51 -1.17
N GLU A 41 8.16 2.48 -0.51
CA GLU A 41 9.62 2.60 -0.48
C GLU A 41 10.28 1.34 0.11
N SER A 42 9.72 0.83 1.21
CA SER A 42 10.18 -0.41 1.84
C SER A 42 10.03 -1.62 0.92
N LEU A 43 8.87 -1.78 0.27
CA LEU A 43 8.62 -2.87 -0.68
C LEU A 43 9.56 -2.83 -1.89
N ILE A 44 9.84 -1.65 -2.42
CA ILE A 44 10.80 -1.45 -3.51
C ILE A 44 12.20 -1.86 -3.06
N ALA A 45 12.63 -1.42 -1.88
CA ALA A 45 13.95 -1.77 -1.34
C ALA A 45 14.10 -3.29 -1.14
N SER A 46 13.06 -3.98 -0.65
CA SER A 46 13.06 -5.44 -0.53
C SER A 46 13.24 -6.14 -1.88
N HIS A 47 12.45 -5.77 -2.91
CA HIS A 47 12.59 -6.38 -4.25
C HIS A 47 14.00 -6.17 -4.83
N GLN A 48 14.56 -4.97 -4.66
CA GLN A 48 15.92 -4.66 -5.12
C GLN A 48 16.98 -5.50 -4.40
N SER A 49 16.82 -5.70 -3.08
CA SER A 49 17.71 -6.54 -2.28
C SER A 49 17.65 -8.02 -2.70
N ASP A 50 16.45 -8.50 -3.02
CA ASP A 50 16.20 -9.90 -3.38
C ASP A 50 16.49 -10.19 -4.86
N GLY A 51 16.71 -9.15 -5.67
CA GLY A 51 16.92 -9.27 -7.12
C GLY A 51 15.64 -9.53 -7.92
N ASP A 52 14.49 -9.32 -7.29
CA ASP A 52 13.18 -9.53 -7.88
C ASP A 52 12.73 -8.32 -8.71
N PRO A 53 12.06 -8.53 -9.85
CA PRO A 53 11.49 -7.44 -10.63
C PRO A 53 10.33 -6.77 -9.87
N LEU A 54 10.24 -5.44 -9.95
CA LEU A 54 9.09 -4.71 -9.42
C LEU A 54 7.81 -5.08 -10.19
N PRO A 55 6.66 -5.16 -9.51
CA PRO A 55 5.40 -5.38 -10.19
C PRO A 55 5.02 -4.16 -11.05
N PRO A 56 4.31 -4.38 -12.18
CA PRO A 56 3.78 -3.27 -12.97
C PRO A 56 2.65 -2.56 -12.21
N PRO A 57 2.47 -1.24 -12.40
CA PRO A 57 1.39 -0.51 -11.77
C PRO A 57 0.02 -0.95 -12.27
N LEU A 58 -0.97 -1.07 -11.38
CA LEU A 58 -2.35 -1.32 -11.75
C LEU A 58 -2.97 -0.05 -12.35
N ILE A 59 -3.46 -0.16 -13.59
CA ILE A 59 -4.13 0.95 -14.26
C ILE A 59 -5.58 1.00 -13.79
N TYR A 60 -5.95 2.08 -13.10
CA TYR A 60 -7.35 2.35 -12.77
C TYR A 60 -8.13 2.69 -14.05
N GLN A 61 -9.18 1.93 -14.33
CA GLN A 61 -10.15 2.27 -15.36
C GLN A 61 -11.44 2.75 -14.70
N ALA A 62 -11.75 4.03 -14.88
CA ALA A 62 -13.03 4.58 -14.49
C ALA A 62 -14.10 4.07 -15.46
N SER A 63 -15.10 3.37 -14.94
CA SER A 63 -16.32 2.97 -15.65
C SER A 63 -17.44 3.98 -15.44
#